data_AF-A0A183I0I1-F1
#
_entry.id   AF-A0A183I0I1-F1
#
_cell.length_a   1.000
_cell.length_b   1.000
_cell.length_c   1.000
_cell.angle_alpha   90.00
_cell.angle_beta   90.00
_cell.angle_gamma   90.00
#
_symmetry.space_group_name_H-M   'P 1'
#
loop_
_entity.id
_entity.type
_entity.pdbx_description
1 polymer ?
#
loop_
_entity_poly.entity_id
_entity_poly.type
_entity_poly.pdbx_seq_one_letter_code
_entity_poly.pdbx_strand_id
1 'polypeptide(L)'
;MNVFRIAGDSSHLIAIAILIVNIWRTRSCAGLSGKSQLLYAFVFTSRYLDLIYFISIYNTIMKMIVKAIIMANKWITFFFMMLTE
;
A
#
# COMPACT_ATOMS: atom_id res chain seq x y z
N MET A 1 18.96 10.58 -4.26
CA MET A 1 17.49 10.51 -4.08
C MET A 1 17.00 11.92 -3.88
N ASN A 2 15.98 12.36 -4.62
CA ASN A 2 15.46 13.72 -4.50
C ASN A 2 14.63 13.84 -3.20
N VAL A 3 14.67 14.98 -2.50
CA VAL A 3 13.93 15.19 -1.23
C VAL A 3 12.44 14.90 -1.41
N PHE A 4 11.87 15.29 -2.56
CA PHE A 4 10.50 14.99 -2.95
C PHE A 4 10.16 13.50 -3.00
N ARG A 5 11.13 12.64 -3.36
CA ARG A 5 10.93 11.18 -3.40
C ARG A 5 10.83 10.60 -1.99
N ILE A 6 11.67 11.07 -1.07
CA ILE A 6 11.66 10.64 0.34
C ILE A 6 10.37 11.12 1.04
N ALA A 7 9.96 12.36 0.79
CA ALA A 7 8.70 12.91 1.29
C ALA A 7 7.47 12.16 0.73
N GLY A 8 7.52 11.74 -0.54
CA GLY A 8 6.48 10.92 -1.15
C GLY A 8 6.36 9.53 -0.49
N ASP A 9 7.47 8.83 -0.29
CA ASP A 9 7.46 7.50 0.33
C ASP A 9 7.00 7.55 1.80
N SER A 10 7.43 8.57 2.56
CA SER A 10 7.02 8.75 3.96
C SER A 10 5.54 9.11 4.11
N SER A 11 5.02 10.03 3.29
CA SER A 11 3.58 10.36 3.30
C SER A 11 2.71 9.16 2.93
N HIS A 12 3.19 8.30 2.03
CA HIS A 12 2.49 7.07 1.66
C HIS A 12 2.42 6.05 2.81
N LEU A 13 3.50 5.88 3.57
CA LEU A 13 3.51 5.04 4.77
C LEU A 13 2.58 5.59 5.86
N ILE A 14 2.56 6.91 6.06
CA ILE A 14 1.68 7.56 7.05
C ILE A 14 0.21 7.34 6.68
N ALA A 15 -0.16 7.48 5.41
CA ALA A 15 -1.53 7.24 4.96
C ALA A 15 -2.00 5.79 5.21
N ILE A 16 -1.10 4.81 5.02
CA ILE A 16 -1.39 3.39 5.31
C ILE A 16 -1.54 3.17 6.83
N ALA A 17 -0.67 3.76 7.63
CA ALA A 17 -0.74 3.65 9.09
C ALA A 17 -2.06 4.21 9.65
N ILE A 18 -2.49 5.39 9.18
CA ILE A 18 -3.76 6.00 9.59
C ILE A 18 -4.95 5.12 9.22
N LEU A 19 -4.94 4.53 8.02
CA LEU A 19 -6.00 3.64 7.56
C LEU A 19 -6.14 2.40 8.46
N ILE A 20 -5.03 1.75 8.80
CA ILE A 20 -5.00 0.58 9.68
C ILE A 20 -5.49 0.95 11.09
N VAL A 21 -5.01 2.07 11.63
CA VAL A 21 -5.41 2.54 12.98
C VAL A 21 -6.91 2.85 13.02
N ASN A 22 -7.47 3.46 11.98
CA ASN A 22 -8.90 3.73 11.91
C ASN A 22 -9.71 2.43 11.90
N ILE A 23 -9.37 1.47 11.04
CA ILE A 23 -10.06 0.16 10.97
C ILE A 23 -9.98 -0.57 12.32
N TRP A 24 -8.82 -0.52 12.98
CA TRP A 24 -8.63 -1.18 14.27
C TRP A 24 -9.44 -0.52 15.40
N ARG A 25 -9.52 0.82 15.41
CA ARG A 25 -10.29 1.57 16.42
C ARG A 25 -11.80 1.45 16.24
N THR A 26 -12.30 1.52 15.01
CA THR A 26 -13.75 1.46 14.73
C THR A 26 -14.27 0.04 14.62
N ARG A 27 -13.37 -0.95 14.45
CA ARG A 27 -13.69 -2.37 14.16
C ARG A 27 -14.70 -2.51 13.01
N SER A 28 -14.77 -1.50 12.14
CA SER A 28 -15.77 -1.36 11.09
C SER A 28 -15.17 -0.61 9.92
N CYS A 29 -15.48 -1.08 8.71
CA CYS A 29 -15.13 -0.43 7.45
C CYS A 29 -16.22 0.52 6.93
N ALA A 30 -17.21 0.87 7.77
CA ALA A 30 -18.29 1.77 7.38
C ALA A 30 -17.75 3.13 6.93
N GLY A 31 -18.01 3.50 5.66
CA GLY A 31 -17.54 4.75 5.04
C GLY A 31 -16.36 4.58 4.07
N LEU A 32 -15.75 3.40 3.96
CA LEU A 32 -14.82 3.10 2.87
C LEU A 32 -15.56 2.54 1.65
N SER A 33 -15.14 2.94 0.44
CA SER A 33 -15.68 2.38 -0.80
C SER A 33 -14.83 1.21 -1.29
N GLY A 34 -15.43 0.02 -1.42
CA GLY A 34 -14.72 -1.21 -1.84
C GLY A 34 -14.20 -1.11 -3.27
N LYS A 35 -14.95 -0.41 -4.14
CA LYS A 35 -14.53 -0.10 -5.51
C LYS A 35 -13.25 0.75 -5.53
N SER A 36 -13.12 1.71 -4.61
CA SER A 36 -11.90 2.53 -4.49
C SER A 36 -10.70 1.74 -3.97
N GLN A 37 -10.91 0.79 -3.04
CA GLN A 37 -9.85 -0.10 -2.55
C GLN A 37 -9.35 -1.05 -3.65
N LEU A 38 -10.27 -1.59 -4.45
CA LEU A 38 -9.93 -2.42 -5.62
C LEU A 38 -9.10 -1.65 -6.65
N LEU A 39 -9.51 -0.43 -6.99
CA LEU A 39 -8.75 0.46 -7.88
C LEU A 39 -7.37 0.81 -7.30
N TYR A 40 -7.29 1.05 -5.98
CA TYR A 40 -6.02 1.28 -5.31
C TYR A 40 -5.07 0.08 -5.44
N ALA A 41 -5.58 -1.15 -5.24
CA ALA A 41 -4.79 -2.38 -5.40
C ALA A 41 -4.33 -2.56 -6.86
N PHE A 42 -5.21 -2.29 -7.83
CA PHE A 42 -4.89 -2.42 -9.25
C PHE A 42 -3.81 -1.42 -9.71
N VAL A 43 -3.95 -0.14 -9.39
CA VAL A 43 -2.96 0.90 -9.72
C VAL A 43 -1.62 0.63 -9.05
N PHE A 44 -1.62 0.12 -7.82
CA PHE A 44 -0.38 -0.28 -7.16
C PHE A 44 0.28 -1.48 -7.83
N THR A 45 -0.51 -2.44 -8.32
CA THR A 45 -0.01 -3.61 -9.03
C THR A 45 0.68 -3.21 -10.34
N SER A 46 0.06 -2.31 -11.12
CA SER A 46 0.66 -1.83 -12.37
C SER A 46 1.91 -0.99 -12.15
N ARG A 47 1.98 -0.20 -11.06
CA ARG A 47 3.18 0.59 -10.70
C ARG A 47 4.40 -0.26 -10.33
N TYR A 48 4.21 -1.50 -9.91
CA TYR A 48 5.31 -2.37 -9.47
C TYR A 48 5.84 -3.32 -10.55
N LEU A 49 5.24 -3.33 -11.74
CA LEU A 49 5.79 -4.02 -12.92
C LEU A 49 7.15 -3.46 -13.38
N ASP A 50 7.48 -2.22 -12.99
CA ASP A 50 8.72 -1.53 -13.36
C ASP A 50 9.96 -1.99 -12.57
N LEU A 51 9.85 -3.02 -11.72
CA LEU A 51 10.96 -3.51 -10.87
C LEU A 51 12.08 -4.25 -11.63
N ILE A 52 11.99 -4.31 -12.95
CA ILE A 52 12.87 -5.09 -13.83
C ILE A 52 14.25 -4.42 -13.99
N TYR A 53 14.37 -3.11 -13.73
CA TYR A 53 15.65 -2.40 -13.80
C TYR A 53 16.51 -2.60 -12.55
N PHE A 54 17.52 -3.44 -12.69
CA PHE A 54 18.45 -3.81 -11.62
C PHE A 54 19.62 -2.82 -11.52
N ILE A 55 19.80 -2.22 -10.34
CA ILE A 55 20.92 -1.31 -10.05
C ILE A 55 21.89 -1.94 -9.02
N SER A 56 21.36 -2.63 -8.00
CA SER A 56 22.15 -3.34 -6.98
C SER A 56 21.25 -4.26 -6.16
N ILE A 57 21.74 -5.44 -5.76
CA ILE A 57 21.00 -6.46 -4.97
C ILE A 57 20.33 -5.85 -3.74
N TYR A 58 21.07 -5.08 -2.95
CA TYR A 58 20.56 -4.49 -1.70
C TYR A 58 19.41 -3.51 -1.95
N ASN A 59 19.55 -2.65 -2.96
CA ASN A 59 18.53 -1.65 -3.29
C ASN A 59 17.29 -2.29 -3.93
N THR A 60 17.47 -3.37 -4.68
CA THR A 60 16.37 -4.15 -5.27
C THR A 60 15.59 -4.89 -4.18
N ILE A 61 16.28 -5.57 -3.25
CA ILE A 61 15.65 -6.31 -2.14
C ILE A 61 14.87 -5.36 -1.22
N MET A 62 15.48 -4.26 -0.78
CA MET A 62 14.80 -3.31 0.11
C MET A 62 13.57 -2.68 -0.55
N LYS A 63 13.66 -2.32 -1.84
CA LYS A 63 12.50 -1.84 -2.61
C LYS A 63 11.44 -2.93 -2.76
N MET A 64 11.82 -4.19 -3.01
CA MET A 64 10.88 -5.31 -3.10
C MET A 64 10.09 -5.49 -1.80
N ILE A 65 10.79 -5.54 -0.66
CA ILE A 65 10.17 -5.80 0.64
C ILE A 65 9.20 -4.68 1.02
N VAL A 66 9.62 -3.42 0.91
CA VAL A 66 8.75 -2.27 1.24
C VAL A 66 7.53 -2.24 0.32
N LYS A 67 7.70 -2.45 -0.98
CA LYS A 67 6.59 -2.46 -1.95
C LYS A 67 5.65 -3.65 -1.75
N ALA A 68 6.18 -4.83 -1.42
CA ALA A 68 5.39 -6.03 -1.13
C ALA A 68 4.55 -5.86 0.15
N ILE A 69 5.11 -5.27 1.20
CA ILE A 69 4.37 -4.95 2.43
C ILE A 69 3.23 -3.96 2.13
N ILE A 70 3.47 -2.92 1.33
CA ILE A 70 2.43 -1.96 0.92
C ILE A 70 1.33 -2.64 0.12
N MET A 71 1.70 -3.52 -0.82
CA MET A 71 0.75 -4.31 -1.60
C MET A 71 -0.11 -5.19 -0.70
N ALA A 72 0.51 -5.98 0.17
CA ALA A 72 -0.17 -6.87 1.09
C ALA A 72 -1.19 -6.11 1.95
N ASN A 73 -0.84 -4.92 2.47
CA ASN A 73 -1.77 -4.10 3.25
C ASN A 73 -3.02 -3.65 2.47
N LYS A 74 -2.87 -3.30 1.18
CA LYS A 74 -4.02 -2.93 0.33
C LYS A 74 -4.96 -4.12 0.11
N TRP A 75 -4.39 -5.31 -0.15
CA TRP A 75 -5.17 -6.54 -0.29
C TRP A 75 -5.83 -6.98 1.01
N ILE A 76 -5.14 -6.87 2.15
CA ILE A 76 -5.70 -7.18 3.48
C ILE A 76 -6.86 -6.25 3.79
N THR A 77 -6.74 -4.95 3.50
CA THR A 77 -7.82 -3.98 3.71
C THR A 77 -9.04 -4.31 2.84
N PHE A 78 -8.82 -4.64 1.57
CA PHE A 78 -9.89 -5.08 0.66
C PHE A 78 -10.56 -6.37 1.14
N PHE A 79 -9.78 -7.37 1.58
CA PHE A 79 -10.30 -8.63 2.10
C PHE A 79 -11.09 -8.44 3.40
N PHE A 80 -10.57 -7.65 4.33
CA PHE A 80 -11.27 -7.32 5.58
C PHE A 80 -12.59 -6.59 5.31
N MET A 81 -12.63 -5.75 4.28
CA MET A 81 -13.86 -5.11 3.83
C MET A 81 -14.88 -6.10 3.26
N MET A 82 -14.47 -7.09 2.45
CA MET A 82 -15.37 -8.15 1.96
C MET A 82 -15.94 -9.05 3.07
N LEU A 83 -15.24 -9.18 4.21
CA LEU A 83 -15.72 -9.95 5.37
C LEU A 83 -16.70 -9.17 6.27
N THR A 84 -16.81 -7.86 6.08
CA THR A 84 -17.68 -6.99 6.89
C THR A 84 -18.96 -6.55 6.16
N GLU A 85 -19.16 -6.99 4.91
CA GLU A 85 -20.39 -6.86 4.12
C GLU A 85 -21.29 -8.09 4.28
#